data_AF-A0A955PAJ8-F1
#
_entry.id   AF-A0A955PAJ8-F1
#
_cell.length_a   1.000
_cell.length_b   1.000
_cell.length_c   1.000
_cell.angle_alpha   90.00
_cell.angle_beta   90.00
_cell.angle_gamma   90.00
#
_symmetry.space_group_name_H-M   'P 1'
#
loop_
_entity.id
_entity.type
_entity.pdbx_description
1 polymer ?
#
loop_
_entity_poly.entity_id
_entity_poly.type
_entity_poly.pdbx_seq_one_letter_code
_entity_poly.pdbx_strand_id
1 'polypeptide(L)'
;MKTFIFLFTFLLWISPGHCLETPGPEELLVINPSADFPRHSEGDIIQLKNGSLCLVYTRFFGGAHDDSAAEIVAMTSSDGGDTWSEPRVLVEREGDKNVMSVSLLRLEDGEILLFYLVKNGWCDLKMYVRRSSDELQTVGEKTLVTVADGYHVVNNDRVVQLSTGRLVVPAALHRCLGDTREGWS
;
A
#
# COMPACT_ATOMS: atom_id res chain seq x y z
N MET A 1 -20.32 72.49 -19.03
CA MET A 1 -20.42 71.06 -18.68
C MET A 1 -19.20 70.70 -17.85
N LYS A 2 -19.37 70.43 -16.55
CA LYS A 2 -18.26 70.11 -15.62
C LYS A 2 -18.29 68.60 -15.35
N THR A 3 -17.24 67.89 -15.73
CA THR A 3 -17.07 66.46 -15.50
C THR A 3 -16.54 66.25 -14.07
N PHE A 4 -17.28 65.52 -13.24
CA PHE A 4 -16.81 65.04 -11.94
C PHE A 4 -16.23 63.63 -12.10
N ILE A 5 -15.00 63.43 -11.65
CA ILE A 5 -14.34 62.13 -11.54
C ILE A 5 -14.54 61.64 -10.10
N PHE A 6 -15.21 60.50 -9.92
CA PHE A 6 -15.27 59.81 -8.63
C PHE A 6 -14.09 58.85 -8.52
N LEU A 7 -13.19 59.11 -7.57
CA LEU A 7 -12.13 58.17 -7.18
C LEU A 7 -12.71 57.24 -6.11
N PHE A 8 -12.88 55.95 -6.43
CA PHE A 8 -13.22 54.93 -5.43
C PHE A 8 -11.93 54.41 -4.79
N THR A 9 -11.66 54.85 -3.57
CA THR A 9 -10.63 54.28 -2.71
C THR A 9 -11.14 52.95 -2.14
N PHE A 10 -10.66 51.82 -2.67
CA PHE A 10 -10.82 50.52 -2.01
C PHE A 10 -9.92 50.50 -0.76
N LEU A 11 -10.51 50.60 0.43
CA LEU A 11 -9.81 50.23 1.66
C LEU A 11 -9.74 48.69 1.71
N LEU A 12 -8.54 48.15 1.49
CA LEU A 12 -8.20 46.78 1.86
C LEU A 12 -8.24 46.69 3.40
N TRP A 13 -9.31 46.10 3.93
CA TRP A 13 -9.32 45.60 5.30
C TRP A 13 -8.38 44.40 5.37
N ILE A 14 -7.17 44.63 5.86
CA ILE A 14 -6.28 43.54 6.28
C ILE A 14 -6.85 43.04 7.60
N SER A 15 -7.68 41.99 7.53
CA SER A 15 -8.05 41.22 8.72
C SER A 15 -6.76 40.76 9.40
N PRO A 16 -6.61 40.93 10.74
CA PRO A 16 -5.46 40.40 11.45
C PRO A 16 -5.36 38.90 11.13
N GLY A 17 -4.16 38.49 10.70
CA GLY A 17 -3.91 37.14 10.23
C GLY A 17 -4.31 36.12 11.30
N HIS A 18 -5.44 35.44 11.07
CA HIS A 18 -5.63 34.12 11.65
C HIS A 18 -4.51 33.27 11.05
N CYS A 19 -3.50 32.99 11.85
CA CYS A 19 -2.63 31.86 11.61
C CYS A 19 -3.59 30.66 11.62
N LEU A 20 -3.94 30.15 10.43
CA LEU A 20 -4.74 28.95 10.33
C LEU A 20 -3.91 27.86 11.02
N GLU A 21 -4.32 27.46 12.22
CA GLU A 21 -3.82 26.24 12.83
C GLU A 21 -4.14 25.13 11.83
N THR A 22 -3.10 24.57 11.21
CA THR A 22 -3.27 23.35 10.44
C THR A 22 -3.77 22.30 11.42
N PRO A 23 -4.95 21.67 11.18
CA PRO A 23 -5.41 20.58 12.01
C PRO A 23 -4.28 19.57 12.17
N GLY A 24 -4.11 19.05 13.39
CA GLY A 24 -3.18 17.96 13.63
C GLY A 24 -3.57 16.71 12.81
N PRO A 25 -2.68 15.69 12.76
CA PRO A 25 -3.05 14.43 12.14
C PRO A 25 -4.30 13.85 12.82
N GLU A 26 -5.25 13.40 12.00
CA GLU A 26 -6.46 12.71 12.43
C GLU A 26 -6.34 11.22 12.14
N GLU A 27 -6.82 10.40 13.08
CA GLU A 27 -6.91 8.96 12.89
C GLU A 27 -8.22 8.61 12.17
N LEU A 28 -8.12 8.21 10.90
CA LEU A 28 -9.29 7.91 10.07
C LEU A 28 -9.71 6.43 10.12
N LEU A 29 -8.76 5.51 10.39
CA LEU A 29 -9.02 4.08 10.39
C LEU A 29 -8.12 3.35 11.39
N VAL A 30 -8.73 2.50 12.23
CA VAL A 30 -8.04 1.51 13.05
C VAL A 30 -8.62 0.14 12.74
N ILE A 31 -7.78 -0.77 12.24
CA ILE A 31 -8.15 -2.17 12.01
C ILE A 31 -7.67 -3.00 13.20
N ASN A 32 -8.58 -3.29 14.12
CA ASN A 32 -8.27 -4.05 15.32
C ASN A 32 -8.15 -5.56 15.01
N PRO A 33 -7.22 -6.28 15.64
CA PRO A 33 -7.16 -7.73 15.53
C PRO A 33 -8.41 -8.38 16.09
N SER A 34 -8.80 -9.52 15.51
CA SER A 34 -9.92 -10.34 15.96
C SER A 34 -9.48 -11.78 16.23
N ALA A 35 -10.41 -12.62 16.73
CA ALA A 35 -10.12 -14.04 16.92
C ALA A 35 -9.84 -14.76 15.59
N ASP A 36 -10.57 -14.40 14.53
CA ASP A 36 -10.41 -14.99 13.20
C ASP A 36 -9.19 -14.43 12.48
N PHE A 37 -8.94 -13.12 12.67
CA PHE A 37 -7.84 -12.39 12.04
C PHE A 37 -6.99 -11.66 13.09
N PRO A 38 -6.04 -12.35 13.74
CA PRO A 38 -5.35 -11.82 14.91
C PRO A 38 -4.22 -10.84 14.58
N ARG A 39 -3.91 -10.59 13.29
CA ARG A 39 -2.93 -9.60 12.86
C ARG A 39 -3.28 -9.00 11.50
N HIS A 40 -3.13 -7.68 11.43
CA HIS A 40 -3.22 -6.88 10.20
C HIS A 40 -1.95 -6.06 10.08
N SER A 41 -1.22 -6.21 8.99
CA SER A 41 0.07 -5.53 8.81
C SER A 41 0.45 -5.42 7.34
N GLU A 42 1.60 -4.79 7.10
CA GLU A 42 2.24 -4.65 5.79
C GLU A 42 1.27 -4.29 4.65
N GLY A 43 0.81 -3.04 4.67
CA GLY A 43 -0.13 -2.50 3.70
C GLY A 43 0.40 -1.29 2.93
N ASP A 44 -0.32 -0.94 1.88
CA ASP A 44 -0.10 0.22 1.04
C ASP A 44 -1.45 0.80 0.61
N ILE A 45 -1.49 2.09 0.31
CA ILE A 45 -2.71 2.83 -0.02
C ILE A 45 -2.53 3.59 -1.33
N ILE A 46 -3.54 3.52 -2.19
CA ILE A 46 -3.53 4.25 -3.46
C ILE A 46 -4.85 4.97 -3.71
N GLN A 47 -4.79 6.16 -4.29
CA GLN A 47 -5.96 6.84 -4.80
C GLN A 47 -6.38 6.24 -6.15
N LEU A 48 -7.65 5.87 -6.26
CA LEU A 48 -8.27 5.38 -7.48
C LEU A 48 -8.65 6.55 -8.41
N LYS A 49 -8.86 6.27 -9.70
CA LYS A 49 -9.21 7.29 -10.71
C LYS A 49 -10.49 8.09 -10.39
N ASN A 50 -11.43 7.50 -9.65
CA ASN A 50 -12.65 8.16 -9.23
C ASN A 50 -12.47 9.03 -7.96
N GLY A 51 -11.25 9.13 -7.43
CA GLY A 51 -10.93 9.88 -6.21
C GLY A 51 -11.02 9.08 -4.91
N SER A 52 -11.61 7.87 -4.93
CA SER A 52 -11.66 6.97 -3.77
C SER A 52 -10.27 6.53 -3.33
N LEU A 53 -10.10 6.24 -2.05
CA LEU A 53 -8.90 5.58 -1.51
C LEU A 53 -9.09 4.07 -1.57
N CYS A 54 -8.03 3.33 -1.88
CA CYS A 54 -7.97 1.88 -1.77
C CYS A 54 -6.77 1.49 -0.91
N LEU A 55 -7.05 0.98 0.28
CA LEU A 55 -6.07 0.40 1.19
C LEU A 55 -5.96 -1.09 0.89
N VAL A 56 -4.74 -1.58 0.67
CA VAL A 56 -4.45 -3.01 0.46
C VAL A 56 -3.44 -3.47 1.51
N TYR A 57 -3.72 -4.54 2.23
CA TYR A 57 -2.89 -4.97 3.35
C TYR A 57 -2.92 -6.48 3.57
N THR A 58 -1.95 -6.95 4.37
CA THR A 58 -1.85 -8.36 4.74
C THR A 58 -2.75 -8.64 5.94
N ARG A 59 -3.65 -9.62 5.80
CA ARG A 59 -4.56 -10.10 6.85
C ARG A 59 -4.20 -11.53 7.23
N PHE A 60 -3.67 -11.72 8.43
CA PHE A 60 -3.27 -13.03 8.95
C PHE A 60 -4.45 -13.75 9.58
N PHE A 61 -4.46 -15.08 9.48
CA PHE A 61 -5.45 -15.97 10.08
C PHE A 61 -4.80 -17.26 10.57
N GLY A 62 -5.47 -17.98 11.48
CA GLY A 62 -4.94 -19.20 12.10
C GLY A 62 -3.69 -18.98 12.97
N GLY A 63 -3.38 -17.72 13.31
CA GLY A 63 -2.25 -17.29 14.14
C GLY A 63 -1.76 -15.88 13.78
N ALA A 64 -0.88 -15.32 14.62
CA ALA A 64 -0.32 -13.97 14.45
C ALA A 64 1.21 -13.94 14.22
N HIS A 65 1.84 -15.12 14.09
CA HIS A 65 3.29 -15.24 13.87
C HIS A 65 3.68 -14.87 12.43
N ASP A 66 4.95 -14.60 12.19
CA ASP A 66 5.46 -14.23 10.86
C ASP A 66 5.32 -15.34 9.79
N ASP A 67 5.07 -16.58 10.22
CA ASP A 67 4.79 -17.75 9.38
C ASP A 67 3.31 -18.14 9.35
N SER A 68 2.44 -17.44 10.11
CA SER A 68 1.01 -17.69 10.10
C SER A 68 0.44 -17.44 8.71
N ALA A 69 -0.60 -18.19 8.36
CA ALA A 69 -1.28 -18.05 7.09
C ALA A 69 -1.82 -16.61 6.94
N ALA A 70 -1.77 -16.08 5.72
CA ALA A 70 -2.29 -14.76 5.44
C ALA A 70 -2.80 -14.68 4.00
N GLU A 71 -3.65 -13.69 3.80
CA GLU A 71 -4.22 -13.26 2.52
C GLU A 71 -3.97 -11.76 2.36
N ILE A 72 -4.06 -11.27 1.12
CA ILE A 72 -4.01 -9.83 0.83
C ILE A 72 -5.43 -9.37 0.56
N VAL A 73 -5.86 -8.36 1.31
CA VAL A 73 -7.22 -7.81 1.22
C VAL A 73 -7.20 -6.33 0.89
N ALA A 74 -8.30 -5.86 0.31
CA ALA A 74 -8.53 -4.46 0.00
C ALA A 74 -9.76 -3.91 0.72
N MET A 75 -9.68 -2.66 1.15
CA MET A 75 -10.80 -1.83 1.60
C MET A 75 -10.81 -0.53 0.80
N THR A 76 -11.99 0.03 0.56
CA THR A 76 -12.12 1.30 -0.17
C THR A 76 -12.89 2.33 0.62
N SER A 77 -12.52 3.60 0.49
CA SER A 77 -13.24 4.76 1.01
C SER A 77 -13.56 5.72 -0.14
N SER A 78 -14.80 6.19 -0.21
CA SER A 78 -15.26 7.17 -1.20
C SER A 78 -15.36 8.60 -0.65
N ASP A 79 -15.08 8.79 0.63
CA ASP A 79 -15.30 10.03 1.39
C ASP A 79 -14.02 10.53 2.07
N GLY A 80 -12.86 10.26 1.48
CA GLY A 80 -11.58 10.78 1.96
C GLY A 80 -10.99 10.04 3.16
N GLY A 81 -11.55 8.89 3.52
CA GLY A 81 -11.09 8.04 4.61
C GLY A 81 -12.04 8.00 5.82
N ASP A 82 -13.15 8.76 5.80
CA ASP A 82 -14.11 8.82 6.90
C ASP A 82 -14.84 7.48 7.10
N THR A 83 -15.21 6.82 6.01
CA THR A 83 -15.82 5.48 6.04
C THR A 83 -15.16 4.53 5.06
N TRP A 84 -15.13 3.26 5.44
CA TRP A 84 -14.47 2.19 4.67
C TRP A 84 -15.41 1.01 4.44
N SER A 85 -15.28 0.39 3.28
CA SER A 85 -15.95 -0.86 2.96
C SER A 85 -15.47 -2.02 3.83
N GLU A 86 -16.23 -3.11 3.87
CA GLU A 86 -15.71 -4.39 4.34
C GLU A 86 -14.47 -4.84 3.53
N PRO A 87 -13.52 -5.58 4.12
CA PRO A 87 -12.35 -6.05 3.39
C PRO A 87 -12.74 -7.16 2.40
N ARG A 88 -12.29 -7.03 1.15
CA ARG A 88 -12.40 -8.06 0.10
C ARG A 88 -11.06 -8.70 -0.17
N VAL A 89 -11.04 -10.01 -0.43
CA VAL A 89 -9.80 -10.73 -0.78
C VAL A 89 -9.36 -10.36 -2.19
N LEU A 90 -8.10 -9.95 -2.33
CA LEU A 90 -7.42 -9.71 -3.60
C LEU A 90 -6.53 -10.89 -4.00
N VAL A 91 -5.80 -11.43 -3.03
CA VAL A 91 -4.91 -12.58 -3.23
C VAL A 91 -5.13 -13.51 -2.05
N GLU A 92 -5.64 -14.70 -2.35
CA GLU A 92 -5.73 -15.81 -1.41
C GLU A 92 -4.34 -16.24 -0.94
N ARG A 93 -4.27 -17.08 0.10
CA ARG A 93 -2.99 -17.66 0.50
C ARG A 93 -2.34 -18.42 -0.66
N GLU A 94 -1.10 -18.06 -0.95
CA GLU A 94 -0.24 -18.77 -1.88
C GLU A 94 1.06 -19.19 -1.18
N GLY A 95 1.67 -20.25 -1.68
CA GLY A 95 2.88 -20.82 -1.09
C GLY A 95 2.60 -21.63 0.18
N ASP A 96 3.68 -22.15 0.77
CA ASP A 96 3.57 -23.07 1.91
C ASP A 96 3.30 -22.36 3.23
N LYS A 97 3.58 -21.05 3.35
CA LYS A 97 3.34 -20.25 4.57
C LYS A 97 2.29 -19.17 4.31
N ASN A 98 2.67 -18.06 3.68
CA ASN A 98 1.80 -16.90 3.54
C ASN A 98 2.14 -16.01 2.34
N VAL A 99 1.25 -15.05 2.09
CA VAL A 99 1.48 -13.88 1.25
C VAL A 99 1.52 -12.62 2.12
N MET A 100 2.43 -11.69 1.85
CA MET A 100 2.60 -10.49 2.70
C MET A 100 3.37 -9.35 2.02
N SER A 101 3.54 -8.23 2.72
CA SER A 101 4.41 -7.11 2.30
C SER A 101 4.01 -6.44 1.00
N VAL A 102 2.83 -5.81 1.03
CA VAL A 102 2.20 -5.17 -0.13
C VAL A 102 2.98 -3.93 -0.58
N SER A 103 3.18 -3.75 -1.89
CA SER A 103 3.43 -2.44 -2.48
C SER A 103 2.55 -2.25 -3.70
N LEU A 104 2.00 -1.05 -3.87
CA LEU A 104 1.18 -0.65 -5.00
C LEU A 104 1.93 0.38 -5.83
N LEU A 105 1.81 0.27 -7.15
CA LEU A 105 2.37 1.26 -8.05
C LEU A 105 1.47 1.46 -9.25
N ARG A 106 0.97 2.68 -9.44
CA ARG A 106 0.28 3.06 -10.67
C ARG A 106 1.29 3.42 -11.74
N LEU A 107 1.21 2.74 -12.88
CA LEU A 107 2.01 3.03 -14.06
C LEU A 107 1.44 4.22 -14.84
N GLU A 108 2.23 4.75 -15.78
CA GLU A 108 1.83 5.88 -16.63
C GLU A 108 0.59 5.59 -17.51
N ASP A 109 0.39 4.34 -17.92
CA ASP A 109 -0.82 3.89 -18.64
C ASP A 109 -2.05 3.74 -17.74
N GLY A 110 -1.87 3.91 -16.43
CA GLY A 110 -2.91 3.85 -15.43
C GLY A 110 -3.20 2.46 -14.88
N GLU A 111 -2.51 1.39 -15.34
CA GLU A 111 -2.56 0.09 -14.66
C GLU A 111 -1.97 0.21 -13.25
N ILE A 112 -2.46 -0.62 -12.33
CA ILE A 112 -1.90 -0.75 -10.98
C ILE A 112 -1.16 -2.07 -10.88
N LEU A 113 0.09 -2.01 -10.46
CA LEU A 113 0.88 -3.16 -10.06
C LEU A 113 0.67 -3.44 -8.57
N LEU A 114 0.30 -4.67 -8.26
CA LEU A 114 0.27 -5.22 -6.91
C LEU A 114 1.49 -6.10 -6.70
N PHE A 115 2.43 -5.64 -5.89
CA PHE A 115 3.58 -6.41 -5.45
C PHE A 115 3.33 -7.04 -4.10
N TYR A 116 3.81 -8.26 -3.94
CA TYR A 116 3.74 -8.98 -2.67
C TYR A 116 4.77 -10.11 -2.61
N LEU A 117 5.09 -10.53 -1.40
CA LEU A 117 5.95 -11.69 -1.13
C LEU A 117 5.11 -12.96 -1.02
N VAL A 118 5.63 -14.07 -1.52
CA VAL A 118 5.14 -15.42 -1.24
C VAL A 118 6.21 -16.14 -0.42
N LYS A 119 5.84 -16.60 0.77
CA LYS A 119 6.71 -17.30 1.70
C LYS A 119 6.43 -18.80 1.64
N ASN A 120 7.44 -19.59 1.29
CA ASN A 120 7.38 -21.05 1.39
C ASN A 120 8.15 -21.55 2.63
N GLY A 121 9.12 -20.79 3.12
CA GLY A 121 9.81 -21.11 4.36
C GLY A 121 11.04 -20.25 4.59
N TRP A 122 11.92 -20.72 5.48
CA TRP A 122 13.13 -20.01 5.91
C TRP A 122 14.09 -19.61 4.79
N CYS A 123 14.07 -20.35 3.68
CA CYS A 123 15.01 -20.17 2.57
C CYS A 123 14.36 -19.80 1.26
N ASP A 124 13.04 -19.59 1.26
CA ASP A 124 12.27 -19.29 0.06
C ASP A 124 11.20 -18.25 0.38
N LEU A 125 11.57 -17.00 0.12
CA LEU A 125 10.71 -15.84 0.16
C LEU A 125 10.98 -15.06 -1.11
N LYS A 126 9.98 -15.04 -1.99
CA LYS A 126 10.09 -14.48 -3.34
C LYS A 126 9.04 -13.41 -3.55
N MET A 127 9.43 -12.33 -4.21
CA MET A 127 8.50 -11.28 -4.60
C MET A 127 7.87 -11.59 -5.95
N TYR A 128 6.57 -11.33 -6.03
CA TYR A 128 5.75 -11.44 -7.22
C TYR A 128 5.06 -10.11 -7.49
N VAL A 129 4.63 -9.94 -8.73
CA VAL A 129 3.76 -8.83 -9.15
C VAL A 129 2.54 -9.38 -9.88
N ARG A 130 1.37 -8.79 -9.61
CA ARG A 130 0.15 -8.94 -10.40
C ARG A 130 -0.25 -7.58 -10.98
N ARG A 131 -0.90 -7.59 -12.14
CA ARG A 131 -1.41 -6.37 -12.81
C ARG A 131 -2.90 -6.25 -12.61
N SER A 132 -3.39 -5.03 -12.46
CA SER A 132 -4.81 -4.69 -12.53
C SER A 132 -5.01 -3.53 -13.50
N SER A 133 -5.86 -3.74 -14.50
CA SER A 133 -6.30 -2.71 -15.44
C SER A 133 -7.64 -2.07 -15.04
N ASP A 134 -8.23 -2.50 -13.91
CA ASP A 134 -9.58 -2.18 -13.48
C ASP A 134 -9.64 -1.61 -12.06
N GLU A 135 -8.63 -0.85 -11.65
CA GLU A 135 -8.58 -0.18 -10.34
C GLU A 135 -8.68 -1.17 -9.15
N LEU A 136 -7.94 -2.28 -9.25
CA LEU A 136 -7.86 -3.38 -8.29
C LEU A 136 -9.18 -4.15 -8.10
N GLN A 137 -10.19 -3.99 -8.96
CA GLN A 137 -11.37 -4.86 -8.87
C GLN A 137 -11.00 -6.33 -9.11
N THR A 138 -10.08 -6.57 -10.04
CA THR A 138 -9.44 -7.87 -10.25
C THR A 138 -7.93 -7.73 -10.34
N VAL A 139 -7.21 -8.83 -10.11
CA VAL A 139 -5.76 -8.93 -10.30
C VAL A 139 -5.45 -10.11 -11.21
N GLY A 140 -4.61 -9.87 -12.21
CA GLY A 140 -4.18 -10.89 -13.17
C GLY A 140 -3.18 -11.87 -12.59
N GLU A 141 -2.64 -12.74 -13.45
CA GLU A 141 -1.64 -13.76 -13.09
C GLU A 141 -0.37 -13.18 -12.46
N LYS A 142 0.22 -13.94 -11.53
CA LYS A 142 1.45 -13.51 -10.85
C LYS A 142 2.69 -13.73 -11.73
N THR A 143 3.60 -12.77 -11.69
CA THR A 143 4.92 -12.84 -12.33
C THR A 143 6.01 -12.76 -11.26
N LEU A 144 6.96 -13.69 -11.27
CA LEU A 144 8.11 -13.66 -10.36
C LEU A 144 9.03 -12.49 -10.71
N VAL A 145 9.43 -11.68 -9.73
CA VAL A 145 10.33 -10.52 -9.94
C VAL A 145 11.67 -10.63 -9.20
N THR A 146 11.82 -11.63 -8.33
CA THR A 146 13.12 -11.97 -7.72
C THR A 146 13.86 -12.97 -8.59
N VAL A 147 15.13 -12.68 -8.91
CA VAL A 147 15.91 -13.45 -9.89
C VAL A 147 16.84 -14.48 -9.26
N ALA A 148 17.26 -14.26 -8.02
CA ALA A 148 18.10 -15.19 -7.28
C ALA A 148 17.22 -16.11 -6.42
N ASP A 149 17.74 -17.27 -6.04
CA ASP A 149 17.15 -18.06 -4.98
C ASP A 149 17.52 -17.49 -3.60
N GLY A 150 16.66 -17.73 -2.62
CA GLY A 150 16.86 -17.33 -1.23
C GLY A 150 15.69 -16.57 -0.63
N TYR A 151 15.95 -15.95 0.52
CA TYR A 151 14.96 -15.25 1.30
C TYR A 151 15.06 -13.74 1.07
N HIS A 152 14.14 -13.20 0.28
CA HIS A 152 14.12 -11.79 -0.13
C HIS A 152 13.15 -11.00 0.74
N VAL A 153 13.68 -10.22 1.68
CA VAL A 153 12.87 -9.30 2.48
C VAL A 153 12.67 -8.01 1.70
N VAL A 154 11.41 -7.63 1.49
CA VAL A 154 11.01 -6.35 0.90
C VAL A 154 9.97 -5.75 1.83
N ASN A 155 10.20 -4.52 2.29
CA ASN A 155 9.22 -3.81 3.11
C ASN A 155 8.05 -3.32 2.24
N ASN A 156 6.87 -3.16 2.83
CA ASN A 156 5.70 -2.59 2.16
C ASN A 156 5.92 -1.12 1.75
N ASP A 157 5.20 -0.68 0.71
CA ASP A 157 5.28 0.66 0.13
C ASP A 157 6.73 1.10 -0.21
N ARG A 158 7.44 0.28 -1.00
CA ARG A 158 8.84 0.58 -1.37
C ARG A 158 9.17 0.50 -2.86
N VAL A 159 8.25 0.01 -3.68
CA VAL A 159 8.51 -0.12 -5.12
C VAL A 159 8.32 1.23 -5.80
N VAL A 160 9.34 1.68 -6.50
CA VAL A 160 9.32 2.99 -7.20
C VAL A 160 9.59 2.82 -8.69
N GLN A 161 8.96 3.67 -9.49
CA GLN A 161 9.27 3.83 -10.91
C GLN A 161 10.22 5.01 -11.11
N LEU A 162 11.34 4.77 -11.78
CA LEU A 162 12.25 5.82 -12.23
C LEU A 162 11.65 6.56 -13.43
N SER A 163 12.12 7.77 -13.70
CA SER A 163 11.72 8.56 -14.88
C SER A 163 11.99 7.91 -16.24
N THR A 164 12.76 6.81 -16.26
CA THR A 164 13.02 5.99 -17.44
C THR A 164 11.99 4.88 -17.65
N GLY A 165 11.00 4.77 -16.77
CA GLY A 165 10.03 3.67 -16.72
C GLY A 165 10.53 2.42 -15.98
N ARG A 166 11.82 2.35 -15.62
CA ARG A 166 12.39 1.22 -14.87
C ARG A 166 11.83 1.16 -13.45
N LEU A 167 11.45 -0.03 -13.02
CA LEU A 167 11.01 -0.29 -11.65
C LEU A 167 12.20 -0.68 -10.76
N VAL A 168 12.23 -0.16 -9.54
CA VAL A 168 13.23 -0.49 -8.52
C VAL A 168 12.53 -1.08 -7.30
N VAL A 169 13.00 -2.26 -6.89
CA VAL A 169 12.53 -2.99 -5.71
C VAL A 169 13.70 -3.10 -4.73
N PRO A 170 13.70 -2.35 -3.62
CA PRO A 170 14.72 -2.51 -2.60
C PRO A 170 14.47 -3.79 -1.81
N ALA A 171 15.42 -4.73 -1.88
CA ALA A 171 15.32 -6.03 -1.23
C ALA A 171 16.60 -6.35 -0.43
N ALA A 172 16.44 -6.93 0.75
CA ALA A 172 17.51 -7.60 1.48
C ALA A 172 17.49 -9.10 1.14
N LEU A 173 18.58 -9.60 0.56
CA LEU A 173 18.73 -11.01 0.23
C LEU A 173 19.49 -11.72 1.35
N HIS A 174 18.81 -12.63 2.03
CA HIS A 174 19.42 -13.59 2.94
C HIS A 174 19.64 -14.91 2.20
N ARG A 175 20.91 -15.24 1.97
CA ARG A 175 21.29 -16.51 1.36
C ARG A 175 21.22 -17.60 2.42
N CYS A 176 20.42 -18.64 2.17
CA CYS A 176 20.49 -19.87 2.95
C CYS A 176 21.73 -20.66 2.54
N LEU A 177 22.85 -20.34 3.19
CA LEU A 177 24.08 -21.14 3.12
C LEU A 177 23.90 -22.38 4.00
N GLY A 178 24.65 -23.46 3.76
CA GLY A 178 24.47 -24.75 4.46
C GLY A 178 24.47 -24.69 6.00
N ASP A 179 24.94 -23.60 6.60
CA ASP A 179 24.98 -23.37 8.05
C ASP A 179 23.82 -22.51 8.60
N THR A 180 22.89 -22.01 7.77
CA THR A 180 21.72 -21.26 8.25
C THR A 180 20.76 -22.19 9.00
N ARG A 181 20.55 -21.90 10.30
CA ARG A 181 19.67 -22.68 11.20
C ARG A 181 18.31 -22.01 11.34
N GLU A 182 17.24 -22.82 11.41
CA GLU A 182 15.91 -22.35 11.81
C GLU A 182 16.01 -21.73 13.22
N GLY A 183 15.68 -20.44 13.36
CA GLY A 183 15.72 -19.72 14.64
C GLY A 183 16.50 -18.40 14.64
N TRP A 184 17.14 -18.00 13.54
CA TRP A 184 17.68 -16.64 13.39
C TRP A 184 16.62 -15.71 12.79
N SER A 185 15.73 -15.21 13.64
CA SER A 185 14.82 -14.09 13.39
C SER A 185 14.52 -13.38 14.70
#